data_AF-A0A7C4PCJ8-F1
#
_entry.id   AF-A0A7C4PCJ8-F1
#
_cell.length_a   1.000
_cell.length_b   1.000
_cell.length_c   1.000
_cell.angle_alpha   90.00
_cell.angle_beta   90.00
_cell.angle_gamma   90.00
#
_symmetry.space_group_name_H-M   'P 1'
#
loop_
_entity.id
_entity.type
_entity.pdbx_description
1 polymer ?
#
loop_
_entity_poly.entity_id
_entity_poly.type
_entity_poly.pdbx_seq_one_letter_code
_entity_poly.pdbx_strand_id
1 'polypeptide(L)'
;MKNMKRLNINWKYALAIVGLVVAAYLVMNFNNRIAALRRLTLQREAVSDRLQSLQQTVASLETEMARATSEAAVIEWAYQEGNLVRPGDNPVVPLPPLESTPVSSPTPVLTRPRVQNWQVWLWLFADTSAP
;
A
#
# COMPACT_ATOMS: atom_id res chain seq x y z
N MET A 1 -75.01 -24.97 3.41
CA MET A 1 -74.41 -24.28 4.58
C MET A 1 -72.93 -24.63 4.64
N LYS A 2 -72.05 -23.68 4.31
CA LYS A 2 -70.60 -23.88 4.28
C LYS A 2 -70.04 -23.62 5.67
N ASN A 3 -69.74 -24.70 6.40
CA ASN A 3 -69.16 -24.63 7.73
C ASN A 3 -67.72 -24.11 7.62
N MET A 4 -67.54 -22.81 7.87
CA MET A 4 -66.22 -22.20 7.98
C MET A 4 -65.58 -22.70 9.27
N LYS A 5 -64.61 -23.62 9.13
CA LYS A 5 -63.77 -24.07 10.24
C LYS A 5 -63.12 -22.83 10.86
N ARG A 6 -63.53 -22.49 12.09
CA ARG A 6 -62.87 -21.46 12.89
C ARG A 6 -61.47 -21.99 13.17
N LEU A 7 -60.49 -21.48 12.44
CA LEU A 7 -59.08 -21.75 12.69
C LEU A 7 -58.76 -21.06 14.02
N ASN A 8 -58.80 -21.83 15.11
CA ASN A 8 -58.18 -21.45 16.38
C ASN A 8 -56.65 -21.51 16.21
N ILE A 9 -56.13 -20.72 15.27
CA ILE A 9 -54.70 -20.48 15.12
C ILE A 9 -54.30 -19.70 16.36
N ASN A 10 -53.46 -20.31 17.18
CA ASN A 10 -52.87 -19.69 18.35
C ASN A 10 -52.09 -18.44 17.87
N TRP A 11 -52.73 -17.28 17.94
CA TRP A 11 -52.27 -15.98 17.41
C TRP A 11 -50.83 -15.64 17.78
N LYS A 12 -50.37 -16.10 18.95
CA LYS A 12 -48.98 -16.01 19.42
C LYS A 12 -47.97 -16.61 18.42
N TYR A 13 -48.26 -17.78 17.85
CA TYR A 13 -47.39 -18.43 16.86
C TYR A 13 -47.46 -17.75 15.50
N ALA A 14 -48.63 -17.25 15.10
CA ALA A 14 -48.76 -16.47 13.87
C ALA A 14 -47.89 -15.19 13.95
N LEU A 15 -47.91 -14.50 15.10
CA LEU A 15 -47.10 -13.31 15.33
C LEU A 15 -45.60 -13.64 15.39
N ALA A 16 -45.23 -14.77 16.01
CA ALA A 16 -43.84 -15.25 16.01
C ALA A 16 -43.33 -15.58 14.59
N ILE A 17 -44.14 -16.24 13.76
CA ILE A 17 -43.78 -16.54 12.36
C ILE A 17 -43.62 -15.26 11.54
N VAL A 18 -44.54 -14.30 11.69
CA VAL A 18 -44.44 -12.99 11.02
C VAL A 18 -43.16 -12.26 11.46
N GLY A 19 -42.85 -12.27 12.76
CA GLY A 19 -41.62 -11.68 13.28
C GLY A 19 -40.36 -12.32 12.69
N LEU A 20 -40.34 -13.65 12.57
CA LEU A 20 -39.24 -14.39 11.95
C LEU A 20 -39.05 -14.01 10.48
N VAL A 21 -40.15 -13.93 9.71
CA VAL A 21 -40.11 -13.55 8.29
C VAL A 21 -39.59 -12.12 8.11
N VAL A 22 -40.06 -11.18 8.94
CA VAL A 22 -39.58 -9.79 8.92
C VAL A 22 -38.10 -9.71 9.29
N ALA A 23 -37.66 -10.45 10.31
CA ALA A 23 -36.25 -10.49 10.70
C ALA A 23 -35.36 -11.04 9.57
N ALA A 24 -35.77 -12.14 8.93
CA ALA A 24 -35.05 -12.70 7.79
C ALA A 24 -34.97 -11.72 6.61
N TYR A 25 -36.07 -11.04 6.30
CA TYR A 25 -36.11 -10.01 5.26
C TYR A 25 -35.17 -8.84 5.56
N LEU A 26 -35.14 -8.36 6.81
CA LEU A 26 -34.26 -7.28 7.23
C LEU A 26 -32.79 -7.66 7.11
N VAL A 27 -32.41 -8.87 7.57
CA VAL A 27 -31.03 -9.36 7.45
C VAL A 27 -30.61 -9.45 5.98
N MET A 28 -31.47 -9.99 5.11
CA MET A 28 -31.22 -10.08 3.67
C MET A 28 -31.01 -8.70 3.04
N ASN A 29 -31.92 -7.75 3.30
CA ASN A 29 -31.85 -6.39 2.75
C ASN A 29 -30.65 -5.61 3.30
N PHE A 30 -30.34 -5.76 4.59
CA PHE A 30 -29.20 -5.14 5.23
C PHE A 30 -27.88 -5.67 4.65
N ASN A 31 -27.75 -6.99 4.52
CA ASN A 31 -26.57 -7.61 3.91
C ASN A 31 -26.36 -7.13 2.46
N ASN A 32 -27.43 -7.08 1.66
CA ASN A 32 -27.34 -6.60 0.28
C ASN A 32 -26.91 -5.13 0.20
N ARG A 33 -27.43 -4.27 1.08
CA ARG A 33 -27.06 -2.85 1.14
C ARG A 33 -25.61 -2.65 1.58
N ILE A 34 -25.13 -3.40 2.58
CA ILE A 34 -23.73 -3.35 3.01
C ILE A 34 -22.80 -3.85 1.91
N ALA A 35 -23.15 -4.93 1.22
CA ALA A 35 -22.34 -5.45 0.12
C ALA A 35 -22.21 -4.42 -1.02
N ALA A 36 -23.31 -3.76 -1.38
CA ALA A 36 -23.30 -2.68 -2.37
C ALA A 36 -22.46 -1.49 -1.92
N LEU A 37 -22.61 -1.04 -0.66
CA LEU A 37 -21.83 0.07 -0.11
C LEU A 37 -20.33 -0.25 -0.11
N ARG A 38 -19.93 -1.43 0.36
CA ARG A 38 -18.52 -1.85 0.37
C ARG A 38 -17.92 -1.86 -1.03
N ARG A 39 -18.65 -2.37 -2.02
CA ARG A 39 -18.20 -2.36 -3.42
C ARG A 39 -17.98 -0.93 -3.93
N LEU A 40 -18.92 -0.02 -3.67
CA LEU A 40 -18.81 1.38 -4.09
C LEU A 40 -17.64 2.10 -3.38
N THR A 41 -17.45 1.85 -2.08
CA THR A 41 -16.33 2.42 -1.32
C THR A 41 -14.98 1.96 -1.87
N LEU A 42 -14.80 0.66 -2.10
CA LEU A 42 -13.55 0.12 -2.66
C LEU A 42 -13.26 0.67 -4.06
N GLN A 43 -14.29 0.86 -4.89
CA GLN A 43 -14.14 1.49 -6.20
C GLN A 43 -13.73 2.96 -6.08
N ARG A 44 -14.30 3.70 -5.13
CA ARG A 44 -13.93 5.09 -4.85
C ARG A 44 -12.49 5.20 -4.36
N GLU A 45 -12.09 4.36 -3.41
CA GLU A 45 -10.73 4.33 -2.84
C GLU A 45 -9.70 4.03 -3.93
N ALA A 46 -9.95 3.03 -4.78
CA ALA A 46 -9.06 2.72 -5.90
C ALA A 46 -8.90 3.89 -6.90
N VAL A 47 -9.93 4.72 -7.08
CA VAL A 47 -9.85 5.92 -7.93
C VAL A 47 -9.13 7.07 -7.21
N SER A 48 -9.37 7.28 -5.91
CA SER A 48 -8.67 8.32 -5.16
C SER A 48 -7.17 8.06 -5.05
N ASP A 49 -6.77 6.80 -4.86
CA ASP A 49 -5.36 6.42 -4.78
C ASP A 49 -4.62 6.70 -6.09
N ARG A 50 -5.28 6.43 -7.22
CA ARG A 50 -4.76 6.78 -8.56
C ARG A 50 -4.66 8.29 -8.74
N LEU A 51 -5.62 9.07 -8.27
CA LEU A 51 -5.54 10.53 -8.36
C LEU A 51 -4.43 11.11 -7.47
N GLN A 52 -4.15 10.50 -6.32
CA GLN A 52 -3.07 10.94 -5.44
C GLN A 52 -1.70 10.65 -6.05
N SER A 53 -1.50 9.46 -6.62
CA SER A 53 -0.24 9.13 -7.30
C SER A 53 0.00 10.03 -8.51
N LEU A 54 -1.04 10.30 -9.32
CA LEU A 54 -0.92 11.21 -10.47
C LEU A 54 -0.58 12.64 -10.03
N GLN A 55 -1.18 13.16 -8.97
CA GLN A 55 -0.87 14.50 -8.46
C GLN A 55 0.58 14.60 -7.96
N GLN A 56 1.10 13.56 -7.31
CA GLN A 56 2.50 13.51 -6.89
C GLN A 56 3.45 13.52 -8.10
N THR A 57 3.12 12.78 -9.15
CA THR A 57 3.91 12.78 -10.39
C THR A 57 3.86 14.14 -11.11
N VAL A 58 2.70 14.79 -11.15
CA VAL A 58 2.61 16.15 -11.73
C VAL A 58 3.48 17.13 -10.95
N ALA A 59 3.42 17.11 -9.62
CA ALA A 59 4.23 18.00 -8.78
C ALA A 59 5.74 17.74 -8.94
N SER A 60 6.17 16.49 -9.07
CA SER A 60 7.58 16.18 -9.34
C SER A 60 8.02 16.66 -10.72
N LEU A 61 7.19 16.45 -11.74
CA LEU A 61 7.47 16.90 -13.11
C LEU A 61 7.49 18.43 -13.21
N GLU A 62 6.59 19.13 -12.53
CA GLU A 62 6.61 20.61 -12.45
C GLU A 62 7.89 21.11 -11.77
N THR A 63 8.33 20.44 -10.71
CA THR A 63 9.58 20.79 -10.02
C THR A 63 10.80 20.55 -10.91
N GLU A 64 10.84 19.43 -11.65
CA GLU A 64 11.91 19.13 -12.60
C GLU A 64 11.94 20.14 -13.75
N MET A 65 10.79 20.50 -14.32
CA MET A 65 10.70 21.53 -15.35
C MET A 65 11.21 22.88 -14.82
N ALA A 66 10.76 23.29 -13.62
CA ALA A 66 11.22 24.53 -13.00
C ALA A 66 12.75 24.51 -12.78
N ARG A 67 13.31 23.40 -12.27
CA ARG A 67 14.76 23.24 -12.11
C ARG A 67 15.47 23.31 -13.46
N ALA A 68 15.01 22.58 -14.48
CA ALA A 68 15.62 22.57 -15.81
C ALA A 68 15.64 23.96 -16.48
N THR A 69 14.61 24.79 -16.23
CA THR A 69 14.57 26.18 -16.72
C THR A 69 15.33 27.18 -15.86
N SER A 70 15.82 26.77 -14.69
CA SER A 70 16.47 27.68 -13.74
C SER A 70 17.95 27.92 -14.10
N GLU A 71 18.43 29.13 -13.78
CA GLU A 71 19.86 29.48 -13.91
C GLU A 71 20.75 28.57 -13.04
N ALA A 72 20.24 28.11 -11.89
CA ALA A 72 20.94 27.17 -11.02
C ALA A 72 21.28 25.85 -11.72
N ALA A 73 20.38 25.29 -12.54
CA ALA A 73 20.66 24.08 -13.30
C ALA A 73 21.70 24.30 -14.41
N VAL A 74 21.73 25.49 -15.02
CA VAL A 74 22.77 25.85 -15.99
C VAL A 74 24.14 25.92 -15.31
N ILE A 75 24.20 26.50 -14.11
CA ILE A 75 25.42 26.58 -13.31
C ILE A 75 25.87 25.18 -12.86
N GLU A 76 24.95 24.33 -12.41
CA GLU A 76 25.24 22.96 -11.99
C GLU A 76 25.86 22.15 -13.14
N TRP A 77 25.23 22.18 -14.32
CA TRP A 77 25.75 21.54 -15.52
C TRP A 77 27.12 22.07 -15.91
N ALA A 78 27.31 23.40 -15.84
CA ALA A 78 28.58 24.04 -16.20
C ALA A 78 29.73 23.48 -15.35
N TYR A 79 29.53 23.29 -14.03
CA TYR A 79 30.55 22.77 -13.13
C TYR A 79 30.71 21.24 -13.18
N GLN A 80 29.60 20.48 -13.29
CA GLN A 80 29.64 19.02 -13.19
C GLN A 80 29.98 18.34 -14.52
N GLU A 81 29.26 18.66 -15.60
CA GLU A 81 29.45 18.05 -16.92
C GLU A 81 30.29 18.90 -17.86
N GLY A 82 30.08 20.22 -17.84
CA GLY A 82 30.74 21.17 -18.73
C GLY A 82 32.22 21.40 -18.41
N ASN A 83 32.67 21.03 -17.20
CA ASN A 83 34.00 21.35 -16.66
C ASN A 83 34.38 22.83 -16.80
N LEU A 84 33.37 23.71 -16.80
CA LEU A 84 33.53 25.15 -16.89
C LEU A 84 33.81 25.71 -15.50
N VAL A 85 34.74 26.66 -15.43
CA VAL A 85 35.18 27.31 -14.19
C VAL A 85 35.01 28.82 -14.33
N ARG A 86 34.57 29.49 -13.26
CA ARG A 86 34.54 30.97 -13.27
C ARG A 86 35.93 31.53 -13.02
N PRO A 87 36.19 32.78 -13.43
CA PRO A 87 37.44 33.46 -13.08
C PRO A 87 37.61 33.51 -11.55
N GLY A 88 38.62 32.81 -11.05
CA GLY A 88 38.93 32.69 -9.61
C GLY A 88 38.68 31.30 -9.00
N ASP A 89 38.02 30.39 -9.70
CA ASP A 89 37.80 29.01 -9.25
C ASP A 89 39.06 28.14 -9.48
N ASN A 90 39.41 27.28 -8.51
CA ASN A 90 40.50 26.30 -8.63
C ASN A 90 39.94 24.87 -8.74
N PRO A 91 39.83 24.29 -9.95
CA PRO A 91 39.30 22.93 -10.11
C PRO A 91 40.28 21.91 -9.51
N VAL A 92 39.78 21.06 -8.60
CA VAL A 92 40.54 19.96 -7.99
C VAL A 92 40.01 18.64 -8.53
N VAL A 93 40.84 17.89 -9.23
CA VAL A 93 40.53 16.53 -9.68
C VAL A 93 41.13 15.54 -8.66
N PRO A 94 40.32 14.76 -7.93
CA PRO A 94 40.83 13.74 -7.02
C PRO A 94 41.53 12.65 -7.82
N LEU A 95 42.83 12.48 -7.60
CA LEU A 95 43.58 11.34 -8.11
C LEU A 95 43.50 10.19 -7.09
N PRO A 96 43.20 8.96 -7.52
CA PRO A 96 43.28 7.81 -6.63
C PRO A 96 44.72 7.65 -6.12
N PRO A 97 44.93 7.31 -4.84
CA PRO A 97 46.27 7.03 -4.33
C PRO A 97 46.84 5.80 -5.05
N LEU A 98 48.08 5.92 -5.55
CA LEU A 98 48.76 4.90 -6.35
C LEU A 98 48.94 3.55 -5.62
N GLU A 99 48.86 3.56 -4.29
CA GLU A 99 49.08 2.40 -3.41
C GLU A 99 47.76 1.83 -2.85
N SER A 100 46.71 1.77 -3.65
CA SER A 100 45.45 1.13 -3.26
C SER A 100 45.55 -0.37 -3.47
N THR A 101 46.33 -1.07 -2.64
CA THR A 101 46.21 -2.54 -2.53
C THR A 101 44.86 -2.81 -1.87
N PRO A 102 43.86 -3.37 -2.56
CA PRO A 102 42.58 -3.65 -1.93
C PRO A 102 42.83 -4.69 -0.82
N VAL A 103 42.75 -4.24 0.44
CA VAL A 103 42.76 -5.17 1.57
C VAL A 103 41.43 -5.92 1.49
N SER A 104 41.51 -7.22 1.19
CA SER A 104 40.34 -8.10 1.16
C SER A 104 39.57 -7.93 2.45
N SER A 105 38.39 -7.31 2.37
CA SER A 105 37.47 -7.21 3.51
C SER A 105 37.11 -8.64 3.92
N PRO A 106 37.33 -9.05 5.18
CA PRO A 106 36.99 -10.38 5.61
C PRO A 106 35.49 -10.59 5.43
N THR A 107 35.11 -11.58 4.63
CA THR A 107 33.71 -11.96 4.43
C THR A 107 33.10 -12.23 5.82
N PRO A 108 32.03 -11.53 6.22
CA PRO A 108 31.40 -11.78 7.51
C PRO A 108 30.92 -13.23 7.54
N VAL A 109 31.36 -13.98 8.54
CA VAL A 109 30.82 -15.32 8.80
C VAL A 109 29.37 -15.12 9.23
N LEU A 110 28.43 -15.48 8.34
CA LEU A 110 27.02 -15.49 8.64
C LEU A 110 26.74 -16.57 9.69
N THR A 111 26.76 -16.19 10.97
CA THR A 111 26.28 -17.04 12.05
C THR A 111 24.78 -17.19 11.90
N ARG A 112 24.36 -18.27 11.22
CA ARG A 112 22.94 -18.59 11.10
C ARG A 112 22.39 -18.89 12.49
N PRO A 113 21.37 -18.18 12.98
CA PRO A 113 20.78 -18.49 14.27
C PRO A 113 20.26 -19.94 14.27
N ARG A 114 20.57 -20.70 15.33
CA ARG A 114 20.03 -22.05 15.50
C ARG A 114 18.55 -21.93 15.85
N VAL A 115 17.70 -22.10 14.85
CA VAL A 115 16.24 -22.15 15.01
C VAL A 115 15.86 -23.51 15.61
N GLN A 116 15.04 -23.52 16.65
CA GLN A 116 14.54 -24.75 17.27
C GLN A 116 13.37 -25.30 16.44
N ASN A 117 13.23 -26.62 16.37
CA ASN A 117 12.25 -27.28 15.48
C ASN A 117 10.81 -26.75 15.63
N TRP A 118 10.38 -26.41 16.84
CA TRP A 118 9.03 -25.87 17.10
C TRP A 118 8.81 -24.48 16.51
N GLN A 119 9.85 -23.66 16.36
CA GLN A 119 9.77 -22.33 15.76
C GLN A 119 9.49 -22.42 14.25
N VAL A 120 10.05 -23.44 13.60
CA VAL A 120 9.78 -23.75 12.18
C VAL A 120 8.31 -24.15 11.98
N TRP A 121 7.75 -24.93 12.91
CA TRP A 121 6.34 -25.31 12.85
C TRP A 121 5.39 -24.11 12.97
N LEU A 122 5.72 -23.11 13.78
CA LEU A 122 4.89 -21.89 13.90
C LEU A 122 4.92 -21.01 12.65
N TRP A 123 6.02 -20.99 11.89
CA TRP A 123 6.12 -20.25 10.63
C TRP A 123 5.17 -20.77 9.52
N LEU A 124 4.65 -22.00 9.63
CA LEU A 124 3.64 -22.49 8.70
C LEU A 124 2.28 -21.81 8.88
N PHE A 125 2.05 -21.20 10.05
CA PHE A 125 0.77 -20.59 10.41
C PHE A 125 0.86 -19.06 10.53
N ALA A 126 2.04 -18.54 10.88
CA ALA A 126 2.31 -17.11 10.88
C ALA A 126 2.96 -16.75 9.54
N ASP A 127 2.30 -15.91 8.73
CA ASP A 127 2.78 -15.37 7.45
C ASP A 127 3.94 -14.36 7.65
N THR A 128 4.96 -14.82 8.37
CA THR A 128 6.17 -14.11 8.71
C THR A 128 7.32 -14.88 8.11
N SER A 129 7.81 -14.40 6.97
CA SER A 129 9.05 -14.86 6.36
C SER A 129 10.17 -14.85 7.39
N ALA A 130 10.93 -15.95 7.45
CA ALA A 130 12.08 -16.11 8.33
C ALA A 130 13.03 -14.88 8.26
N PRO A 131 13.67 -14.49 9.38
CA PRO A 131 14.66 -13.41 9.38
C PRO A 131 15.91 -13.75 8.55
#